data_AF-A0A108T306-F1
#
_entry.id   AF-A0A108T306-F1
#
_cell.length_a   1.000
_cell.length_b   1.000
_cell.length_c   1.000
_cell.angle_alpha   90.00
_cell.angle_beta   90.00
_cell.angle_gamma   90.00
#
_symmetry.space_group_name_H-M   'P 1'
#
loop_
_entity.id
_entity.type
_entity.pdbx_description
1 polymer ?
#
loop_
_entity_poly.entity_id
_entity_poly.type
_entity_poly.pdbx_seq_one_letter_code
_entity_poly.pdbx_strand_id
1 'polypeptide(L)'
;MKIIALQLYTFDELSEEVQKEIVERERWNIMDQCMEVCGSDYVKSLDAFTKLTDTMLCGWEVGYCGYNFNLKYSDSLMFECPVDCDKDIYAENLCGKLLFRYVNNNIIPYITQGKYYSSLGKDINEKHTNKYRRSRIIKSVGDGCPLTGMCYDFYLLEPIIKYYKTWCSYPNNFSLIDLIEQCYDSFFKCWHEEYKYWANDENAIREELHNNQYEDRLYYEDGKVYDAV
;
A
#
# COMPACT_ATOMS: atom_id res chain seq x y z
N MET A 1 -0.59 27.13 -53.32
CA MET A 1 -0.87 26.67 -51.95
C MET A 1 -1.93 25.58 -52.05
N LYS A 2 -1.58 24.31 -51.78
CA LYS A 2 -2.57 23.22 -51.73
C LYS A 2 -3.10 23.17 -50.31
N ILE A 3 -4.43 23.28 -50.15
CA ILE A 3 -5.10 23.06 -48.87
C ILE A 3 -5.37 21.56 -48.80
N ILE A 4 -4.80 20.89 -47.81
CA ILE A 4 -5.11 19.49 -47.47
C ILE A 4 -5.99 19.56 -46.23
N ALA A 5 -7.20 19.01 -46.31
CA ALA A 5 -8.07 18.84 -45.16
C ALA A 5 -7.64 17.56 -44.43
N LEU A 6 -7.24 17.70 -43.17
CA LEU A 6 -6.92 16.57 -42.29
C LEU A 6 -8.19 16.23 -41.50
N GLN A 7 -8.61 14.97 -41.53
CA GLN A 7 -9.68 14.47 -40.66
C GLN A 7 -9.03 13.69 -39.52
N LEU A 8 -9.38 14.06 -38.29
CA LEU A 8 -8.89 13.48 -37.05
C LEU A 8 -10.08 13.10 -36.20
N TYR A 9 -9.89 12.05 -35.40
CA TYR A 9 -10.92 11.42 -34.59
C TYR A 9 -10.44 11.29 -33.15
N THR A 10 -11.36 11.43 -32.19
CA THR A 10 -11.12 10.95 -30.83
C THR A 10 -11.26 9.43 -30.77
N PHE A 11 -10.86 8.80 -29.66
CA PHE A 11 -10.94 7.35 -29.51
C PHE A 11 -12.36 6.80 -29.75
N ASP A 12 -13.40 7.46 -29.22
CA ASP A 12 -14.79 7.00 -29.32
C ASP A 12 -15.42 7.20 -30.71
N GLU A 13 -14.84 8.08 -31.52
CA GLU A 13 -15.31 8.35 -32.89
C GLU A 13 -14.84 7.29 -33.90
N LEU A 14 -13.86 6.45 -33.53
CA LEU A 14 -13.32 5.39 -34.36
C LEU A 14 -14.24 4.15 -34.38
N SER A 15 -14.02 3.26 -35.36
CA SER A 15 -14.74 1.99 -35.41
C SER A 15 -14.32 1.06 -34.26
N GLU A 16 -15.22 0.16 -33.84
CA GLU A 16 -14.92 -0.81 -32.77
C GLU A 16 -13.70 -1.70 -33.07
N GLU A 17 -13.44 -1.97 -34.34
CA GLU A 17 -12.28 -2.75 -34.80
C GLU A 17 -10.99 -1.97 -34.53
N VAL A 18 -10.94 -0.70 -34.91
CA VAL A 18 -9.78 0.17 -34.70
C VAL A 18 -9.57 0.46 -33.22
N GLN A 19 -10.64 0.65 -32.44
CA GLN A 19 -10.55 0.83 -30.99
C GLN A 19 -9.88 -0.37 -30.31
N LYS A 20 -10.24 -1.60 -30.69
CA LYS A 20 -9.61 -2.82 -30.15
C LYS A 20 -8.13 -2.90 -30.50
N GLU A 21 -7.75 -2.54 -31.72
CA GLU A 21 -6.34 -2.50 -32.12
C GLU A 21 -5.53 -1.48 -31.31
N ILE A 22 -6.11 -0.30 -31.05
CA ILE A 22 -5.48 0.72 -30.20
C ILE A 22 -5.34 0.20 -28.77
N VAL A 23 -6.40 -0.39 -28.20
CA VAL A 23 -6.37 -0.95 -26.84
C VAL A 23 -5.25 -1.99 -26.70
N GLU A 24 -5.15 -2.95 -27.62
CA GLU A 24 -4.09 -3.97 -27.56
C GLU A 24 -2.69 -3.37 -27.72
N ARG A 25 -2.55 -2.31 -28.53
CA ARG A 25 -1.27 -1.61 -28.71
C ARG A 25 -0.85 -0.81 -27.48
N GLU A 26 -1.79 -0.10 -26.84
CA GLU A 26 -1.50 0.83 -25.75
C GLU A 26 -1.56 0.19 -24.35
N ARG A 27 -2.14 -1.02 -24.22
CA ARG A 27 -2.29 -1.78 -22.96
C ARG A 27 -1.05 -1.73 -22.06
N TRP A 28 0.13 -2.00 -22.62
CA TRP A 28 1.38 -2.02 -21.86
C TRP A 28 1.85 -0.61 -21.47
N ASN A 29 1.64 0.38 -22.35
CA ASN A 29 1.99 1.78 -22.07
C ASN A 29 1.14 2.34 -20.92
N ILE A 30 -0.17 2.07 -20.97
CA ILE A 30 -1.13 2.51 -19.95
C ILE A 30 -0.81 1.84 -18.61
N MET A 31 -0.58 0.51 -18.62
CA MET A 31 -0.14 -0.20 -17.42
C MET A 31 1.12 0.43 -16.82
N ASP A 32 2.16 0.66 -17.61
CA ASP A 32 3.42 1.23 -17.12
C ASP A 32 3.21 2.64 -16.52
N GLN A 33 2.43 3.50 -17.19
CA GLN A 33 2.15 4.85 -16.70
C GLN A 33 1.31 4.88 -15.41
N CYS A 34 0.23 4.10 -15.35
CA CYS A 34 -0.58 3.99 -14.14
C CYS A 34 0.24 3.44 -12.98
N MET A 35 1.08 2.42 -13.24
CA MET A 35 1.94 1.83 -12.23
C MET A 35 3.11 2.71 -11.81
N GLU A 36 3.60 3.63 -12.65
CA GLU A 36 4.58 4.64 -12.25
C GLU A 36 3.99 5.60 -11.20
N VAL A 37 2.75 6.03 -11.39
CA VAL A 37 2.04 6.90 -10.45
C VAL A 37 1.74 6.15 -9.15
N CYS A 38 0.99 5.05 -9.23
CA CYS A 38 0.59 4.27 -8.06
C CYS A 38 1.79 3.64 -7.33
N GLY A 39 2.79 3.16 -8.08
CA GLY A 39 3.95 2.46 -7.54
C GLY A 39 4.77 3.32 -6.58
N SER A 40 4.83 4.63 -6.80
CA SER A 40 5.50 5.55 -5.88
C SER A 40 4.85 5.57 -4.49
N ASP A 41 3.53 5.37 -4.41
CA ASP A 41 2.78 5.35 -3.16
C ASP A 41 2.90 4.00 -2.45
N TYR A 42 2.95 2.89 -3.20
CA TYR A 42 3.34 1.59 -2.65
C TYR A 42 4.71 1.67 -1.97
N VAL A 43 5.72 2.24 -2.64
CA VAL A 43 7.07 2.38 -2.05
C VAL A 43 7.03 3.17 -0.74
N LYS A 44 6.24 4.25 -0.66
CA LYS A 44 6.09 5.04 0.58
C LYS A 44 5.47 4.21 1.71
N SER A 45 4.41 3.46 1.44
CA SER A 45 3.78 2.58 2.42
C SER A 45 4.75 1.49 2.90
N LEU A 46 5.51 0.91 1.98
CA LEU A 46 6.53 -0.10 2.26
C LEU A 46 7.63 0.45 3.18
N ASP A 47 8.14 1.64 2.88
CA ASP A 47 9.16 2.32 3.68
C ASP A 47 8.67 2.67 5.08
N ALA A 48 7.43 3.17 5.18
CA ALA A 48 6.82 3.53 6.46
C ALA A 48 6.61 2.30 7.34
N PHE A 49 6.17 1.19 6.75
CA PHE A 49 5.99 -0.07 7.45
C PHE A 49 7.33 -0.65 7.92
N THR A 50 8.32 -0.69 7.04
CA THR A 50 9.67 -1.19 7.35
C THR A 50 10.30 -0.44 8.52
N LYS A 51 10.09 0.89 8.59
CA LYS A 51 10.51 1.72 9.74
C LYS A 51 9.72 1.42 11.02
N LEU A 52 8.43 1.11 10.91
CA LEU A 52 7.59 0.77 12.06
C LEU A 52 7.97 -0.57 12.67
N THR A 53 8.29 -1.56 11.83
CA THR A 53 8.56 -2.93 12.26
C THR A 53 10.04 -3.23 12.48
N ASP A 54 10.92 -2.28 12.17
CA ASP A 54 12.38 -2.43 12.20
C ASP A 54 12.86 -3.68 11.45
N THR A 55 12.25 -3.91 10.28
CA THR A 55 12.55 -5.05 9.41
C THR A 55 13.48 -4.62 8.28
N MET A 56 14.18 -5.58 7.67
CA MET A 56 15.09 -5.30 6.56
C MET A 56 14.73 -6.14 5.33
N LEU A 57 14.17 -5.49 4.31
CA LEU A 57 14.02 -6.07 2.98
C LEU A 57 15.35 -5.93 2.22
N CYS A 58 15.95 -7.06 1.83
CA CYS A 58 17.21 -7.08 1.08
C CYS A 58 17.02 -6.99 -0.44
N GLY A 59 15.80 -7.15 -0.91
CA GLY A 59 15.44 -7.02 -2.31
C GLY A 59 13.98 -7.37 -2.51
N TRP A 60 13.34 -6.73 -3.47
CA TRP A 60 12.00 -7.06 -3.91
C TRP A 60 11.85 -6.69 -5.38
N GLU A 61 10.97 -7.41 -6.06
CA GLU A 61 10.55 -7.16 -7.42
C GLU A 61 9.04 -7.40 -7.51
N VAL A 62 8.36 -6.58 -8.30
CA VAL A 62 6.93 -6.70 -8.56
C VAL A 62 6.67 -6.21 -9.96
N GLY A 63 5.81 -6.93 -10.68
CA GLY A 63 5.36 -6.55 -12.00
C GLY A 63 4.23 -7.45 -12.47
N TYR A 64 3.88 -7.32 -13.75
CA TYR A 64 2.80 -8.10 -14.35
C TYR A 64 2.98 -9.62 -14.24
N CYS A 65 4.22 -10.11 -14.36
CA CYS A 65 4.51 -11.55 -14.36
C CYS A 65 4.52 -12.18 -12.96
N GLY A 66 4.63 -11.39 -11.90
CA GLY A 66 4.72 -11.90 -10.53
C GLY A 66 5.33 -10.89 -9.56
N TYR A 67 5.57 -11.36 -8.35
CA TYR A 67 6.29 -10.63 -7.32
C TYR A 67 7.19 -11.58 -6.54
N ASN A 68 8.25 -11.03 -5.97
CA ASN A 68 9.16 -11.73 -5.08
C ASN A 68 9.77 -10.72 -4.10
N PHE A 69 10.04 -11.15 -2.89
CA PHE A 69 10.69 -10.34 -1.88
C PHE A 69 11.59 -11.21 -1.01
N ASN A 70 12.69 -10.64 -0.55
CA ASN A 70 13.62 -11.29 0.35
C ASN A 70 13.68 -10.52 1.66
N LEU A 71 13.07 -11.10 2.68
CA LEU A 71 13.19 -10.64 4.04
C LEU A 71 14.47 -11.21 4.64
N LYS A 72 15.40 -10.33 5.03
CA LYS A 72 16.49 -10.76 5.87
C LYS A 72 15.98 -10.82 7.28
N TYR A 73 15.90 -12.04 7.82
CA TYR A 73 15.73 -12.21 9.25
C TYR A 73 16.98 -11.66 9.90
N SER A 74 16.85 -10.52 10.56
CA SER A 74 17.86 -10.10 11.50
C SER A 74 17.88 -11.10 12.65
N ASP A 75 19.06 -11.31 13.23
CA ASP A 75 19.18 -11.60 14.67
C ASP A 75 18.74 -10.35 15.48
N SER A 76 17.57 -9.77 15.15
CA SER A 76 17.10 -8.53 15.74
C SER A 76 16.73 -8.84 17.17
N LEU A 77 17.59 -8.36 18.05
CA LEU A 77 17.39 -8.38 19.48
C LEU A 77 16.21 -7.47 19.81
N MET A 78 15.08 -8.07 20.16
CA MET A 78 13.85 -7.39 20.55
C MET A 78 13.93 -6.94 22.01
N PHE A 79 14.71 -7.67 22.81
CA PHE A 79 14.97 -7.36 24.20
C PHE A 79 16.31 -7.95 24.62
N GLU A 80 17.21 -7.07 25.08
CA GLU A 80 18.47 -7.44 25.71
C GLU A 80 18.26 -7.63 27.21
N CYS A 81 18.62 -8.81 27.74
CA CYS A 81 18.60 -9.06 29.15
C CYS A 81 19.84 -8.43 29.81
N PRO A 82 19.68 -7.49 30.77
CA PRO A 82 20.82 -6.74 31.33
C PRO A 82 21.86 -7.58 32.10
N VAL A 83 21.54 -8.85 32.37
CA VAL A 83 22.29 -9.72 33.29
C VAL A 83 22.59 -11.10 32.72
N ASP A 84 21.95 -11.51 31.62
CA ASP A 84 22.04 -12.88 31.11
C ASP A 84 21.69 -12.93 29.62
N CYS A 85 22.69 -12.93 28.74
CA CYS A 85 22.51 -12.95 27.29
C CYS A 85 21.77 -14.20 26.79
N ASP A 86 21.73 -15.31 27.55
CA ASP A 86 20.96 -16.49 27.19
C ASP A 86 19.43 -16.25 27.33
N LYS A 87 19.03 -15.13 27.96
CA LYS A 87 17.64 -14.69 28.08
C LYS A 87 17.26 -13.56 27.12
N ASP A 88 18.14 -13.26 26.17
CA ASP A 88 17.84 -12.33 25.09
C ASP A 88 16.68 -12.84 24.25
N ILE A 89 15.78 -11.93 23.88
CA ILE A 89 14.62 -12.26 23.05
C ILE A 89 14.86 -11.75 21.65
N TYR A 90 14.98 -12.68 20.72
CA TYR A 90 15.08 -12.43 19.30
C TYR A 90 13.70 -12.45 18.63
N ALA A 91 13.58 -11.85 17.44
CA ALA A 91 12.33 -11.80 16.68
C ALA A 91 11.70 -13.19 16.44
N GLU A 92 12.53 -14.20 16.13
CA GLU A 92 12.10 -15.60 15.94
C GLU A 92 11.50 -16.22 17.20
N ASN A 93 11.94 -15.76 18.38
CA ASN A 93 11.49 -16.26 19.68
C ASN A 93 10.25 -15.51 20.18
N LEU A 94 9.84 -14.43 19.52
CA LEU A 94 8.58 -13.74 19.81
C LEU A 94 7.39 -14.50 19.25
N CYS A 95 6.84 -15.41 20.06
CA CYS A 95 5.68 -16.21 19.70
C CYS A 95 4.57 -16.17 20.78
N GLY A 96 3.39 -16.66 20.43
CA GLY A 96 2.23 -16.78 21.33
C GLY A 96 1.90 -15.50 22.12
N LYS A 97 1.84 -15.60 23.46
CA LYS A 97 1.51 -14.46 24.34
C LYS A 97 2.55 -13.34 24.29
N LEU A 98 3.82 -13.66 24.06
CA LEU A 98 4.88 -12.66 23.97
C LEU A 98 4.73 -11.84 22.69
N LEU A 99 4.45 -12.50 21.56
CA LEU A 99 4.13 -11.83 20.30
C LEU A 99 2.93 -10.90 20.44
N PHE A 100 1.83 -11.37 21.03
CA PHE A 100 0.65 -10.52 21.26
C PHE A 100 1.01 -9.28 22.08
N ARG A 101 1.79 -9.45 23.15
CA ARG A 101 2.23 -8.34 24.00
C ARG A 101 3.12 -7.36 23.24
N TYR A 102 4.02 -7.86 22.40
CA TYR A 102 4.88 -7.05 21.53
C TYR A 102 4.04 -6.22 20.55
N VAL A 103 3.17 -6.87 19.77
CA VAL A 103 2.27 -6.22 18.80
C VAL A 103 1.41 -5.16 19.48
N ASN A 104 0.80 -5.49 20.62
CA ASN A 104 -0.06 -4.58 21.38
C ASN A 104 0.68 -3.32 21.86
N ASN A 105 1.96 -3.43 22.23
CA ASN A 105 2.70 -2.33 22.84
C ASN A 105 3.50 -1.52 21.81
N ASN A 106 3.98 -2.15 20.74
CA ASN A 106 4.93 -1.54 19.81
C ASN A 106 4.32 -1.23 18.45
N ILE A 107 3.25 -1.90 18.04
CA ILE A 107 2.69 -1.75 16.68
C ILE A 107 1.29 -1.10 16.73
N ILE A 108 0.38 -1.68 17.51
CA ILE A 108 -1.02 -1.23 17.61
C ILE A 108 -1.18 0.26 17.98
N PRO A 109 -0.35 0.88 18.84
CA PRO A 109 -0.48 2.31 19.14
C PRO A 109 -0.28 3.23 17.94
N TYR A 110 0.45 2.78 16.90
CA TYR A 110 0.68 3.53 15.67
C TYR A 110 -0.43 3.29 14.64
N ILE A 111 -1.08 2.13 14.67
CA ILE A 111 -2.19 1.77 13.77
C ILE A 111 -3.52 2.37 14.25
N THR A 112 -3.70 2.48 15.58
CA THR A 112 -5.01 2.81 16.15
C THR A 112 -5.07 4.26 16.62
N GLN A 113 -5.94 5.04 15.98
CA GLN A 113 -6.24 6.39 16.46
C GLN A 113 -7.32 6.31 17.55
N GLY A 114 -6.90 6.37 18.81
CA GLY A 114 -7.83 6.51 19.92
C GLY A 114 -8.66 7.79 19.80
N LYS A 115 -9.97 7.73 20.11
CA LYS A 115 -10.83 8.94 20.17
C LYS A 115 -10.15 10.02 21.02
N TYR A 116 -10.05 11.21 20.44
CA TYR A 116 -9.53 12.40 21.10
C TYR A 116 -10.62 12.98 21.99
N TYR A 117 -10.34 13.09 23.29
CA TYR A 117 -11.18 13.79 24.24
C TYR A 117 -10.40 15.01 24.73
N SER A 118 -10.95 16.19 24.50
CA SER A 118 -10.53 17.42 25.16
C SER A 118 -11.50 17.75 26.28
N SER A 119 -10.97 18.27 27.39
CA SER A 119 -11.77 18.88 28.44
C SER A 119 -11.13 20.22 28.78
N LEU A 120 -11.97 21.24 28.94
CA LEU A 120 -11.55 22.53 29.50
C LEU A 120 -11.09 22.30 30.94
N GLY A 121 -9.83 22.60 31.24
CA GLY A 121 -9.33 22.62 32.61
C GLY A 121 -9.80 23.86 33.37
N LYS A 122 -9.69 23.84 34.70
CA LYS A 122 -10.04 24.99 35.56
C LYS A 122 -9.01 26.12 35.41
N ASP A 123 -9.49 27.36 35.46
CA ASP A 123 -8.66 28.56 35.49
C ASP A 123 -7.76 28.58 36.73
N ILE A 124 -6.46 28.54 36.50
CA ILE A 124 -5.45 28.89 37.49
C ILE A 124 -4.68 30.06 36.88
N ASN A 125 -4.83 31.26 37.46
CA ASN A 125 -4.20 32.51 36.99
C ASN A 125 -4.55 32.89 35.53
N GLU A 126 -5.85 32.99 35.20
CA GLU A 126 -6.38 33.50 33.92
C GLU A 126 -5.87 32.81 32.63
N LYS A 127 -5.17 31.67 32.75
CA LYS A 127 -4.72 30.86 31.62
C LYS A 127 -5.52 29.57 31.55
N HIS A 128 -6.32 29.43 30.49
CA HIS A 128 -7.01 28.18 30.18
C HIS A 128 -5.99 27.07 29.88
N THR A 129 -5.99 26.00 30.68
CA THR A 129 -5.22 24.80 30.37
C THR A 129 -6.17 23.73 29.83
N ASN A 130 -6.08 23.44 28.53
CA ASN A 130 -6.80 22.30 27.97
C ASN A 130 -6.13 20.99 28.39
N LYS A 131 -6.92 20.02 28.86
CA LYS A 131 -6.44 18.65 29.08
C LYS A 131 -6.87 17.77 27.92
N TYR A 132 -5.88 17.14 27.30
CA TYR A 132 -6.08 16.26 26.15
C TYR A 132 -5.81 14.81 26.56
N ARG A 133 -6.71 13.90 26.16
CA ARG A 133 -6.55 12.46 26.37
C ARG A 133 -7.00 11.71 25.12
N ARG A 134 -6.16 10.81 24.62
CA ARG A 134 -6.58 9.80 23.62
C ARG A 134 -7.06 8.53 24.32
N SER A 135 -8.15 7.95 23.81
CA SER A 135 -8.64 6.63 24.22
C SER A 135 -7.55 5.56 24.00
N ARG A 136 -7.42 4.60 24.91
CA ARG A 136 -6.67 3.36 24.67
C ARG A 136 -7.54 2.23 24.12
N ILE A 137 -8.86 2.42 24.13
CA ILE A 137 -9.84 1.48 23.55
C ILE A 137 -9.88 1.76 22.05
N ILE A 138 -9.51 0.75 21.26
CA ILE A 138 -9.59 0.71 19.80
C ILE A 138 -11.08 0.70 19.43
N LYS A 139 -11.59 1.79 18.87
CA LYS A 139 -13.00 1.88 18.43
C LYS A 139 -13.18 1.56 16.95
N SER A 140 -12.15 1.79 16.15
CA SER A 140 -12.05 1.40 14.75
C SER A 140 -10.57 1.21 14.40
N VAL A 141 -10.27 0.27 13.51
CA VAL A 141 -9.12 0.40 12.63
C VAL A 141 -9.55 1.50 11.67
N GLY A 142 -8.94 2.68 11.77
CA GLY A 142 -9.50 3.88 11.14
C GLY A 142 -9.67 3.74 9.64
N ASP A 143 -10.65 4.44 9.08
CA ASP A 143 -10.83 4.71 7.63
C ASP A 143 -9.65 5.50 7.02
N GLY A 144 -8.51 5.56 7.69
CA GLY A 144 -7.36 6.38 7.37
C GLY A 144 -6.10 5.57 7.59
N CYS A 145 -5.72 4.83 6.56
CA CYS A 145 -4.34 4.64 6.11
C CYS A 145 -3.29 5.21 7.09
N PRO A 146 -2.96 4.50 8.17
CA PRO A 146 -2.40 5.14 9.36
C PRO A 146 -0.89 5.37 9.28
N LEU A 147 -0.22 4.86 8.24
CA LEU A 147 1.23 5.03 8.06
C LEU A 147 1.53 6.26 7.20
N THR A 148 0.88 6.36 6.05
CA THR A 148 1.18 7.35 5.00
C THR A 148 -0.03 8.15 4.56
N GLY A 149 -1.25 7.68 4.82
CA GLY A 149 -2.47 8.23 4.23
C GLY A 149 -2.93 7.50 2.96
N MET A 150 -2.11 6.57 2.43
CA MET A 150 -2.42 5.79 1.23
C MET A 150 -3.19 4.50 1.53
N CYS A 151 -4.15 4.15 0.68
CA CYS A 151 -4.96 2.93 0.83
C CYS A 151 -4.11 1.66 0.95
N TYR A 152 -2.92 1.66 0.35
CA TYR A 152 -1.98 0.54 0.36
C TYR A 152 -1.44 0.18 1.76
N ASP A 153 -1.46 1.14 2.71
CA ASP A 153 -1.13 0.87 4.11
C ASP A 153 -1.98 -0.29 4.67
N PHE A 154 -3.23 -0.40 4.22
CA PHE A 154 -4.14 -1.42 4.69
C PHE A 154 -3.61 -2.84 4.43
N TYR A 155 -3.03 -3.10 3.26
CA TYR A 155 -2.57 -4.44 2.89
C TYR A 155 -1.40 -4.93 3.75
N LEU A 156 -0.57 -4.02 4.24
CA LEU A 156 0.51 -4.31 5.20
C LEU A 156 -0.03 -4.53 6.61
N LEU A 157 -1.09 -3.81 6.99
CA LEU A 157 -1.58 -3.81 8.37
C LEU A 157 -2.68 -4.84 8.62
N GLU A 158 -3.39 -5.28 7.58
CA GLU A 158 -4.49 -6.24 7.70
C GLU A 158 -4.05 -7.53 8.41
N PRO A 159 -2.90 -8.16 8.09
CA PRO A 159 -2.46 -9.36 8.80
C PRO A 159 -2.19 -9.10 10.28
N ILE A 160 -1.59 -7.95 10.64
CA ILE A 160 -1.39 -7.54 12.04
C ILE A 160 -2.72 -7.35 12.77
N ILE A 161 -3.69 -6.68 12.13
CA ILE A 161 -5.01 -6.44 12.71
C ILE A 161 -5.75 -7.76 12.92
N LYS A 162 -5.71 -8.64 11.93
CA LYS A 162 -6.30 -9.99 11.97
C LYS A 162 -5.66 -10.79 13.10
N TYR A 163 -4.34 -10.86 13.13
CA TYR A 163 -3.59 -11.49 14.21
C TYR A 163 -3.99 -10.92 15.57
N TYR A 164 -4.00 -9.60 15.76
CA TYR A 164 -4.34 -8.97 17.03
C TYR A 164 -5.74 -9.34 17.52
N LYS A 165 -6.73 -9.43 16.62
CA LYS A 165 -8.12 -9.81 16.95
C LYS A 165 -8.26 -11.29 17.29
N THR A 166 -7.48 -12.16 16.66
CA THR A 166 -7.63 -13.62 16.77
C THR A 166 -6.35 -14.32 17.24
N TRP A 167 -5.47 -13.65 17.98
CA TRP A 167 -4.13 -14.18 18.30
C TRP A 167 -4.15 -15.53 19.02
N CYS A 168 -5.22 -15.80 19.78
CA CYS A 168 -5.43 -17.07 20.47
C CYS A 168 -5.74 -18.26 19.53
N SER A 169 -6.06 -18.02 18.26
CA SER A 169 -6.26 -19.07 17.25
C SER A 169 -4.99 -19.43 16.48
N TYR A 170 -3.90 -18.66 16.64
CA TYR A 170 -2.63 -18.94 15.98
C TYR A 170 -1.84 -20.02 16.74
N PRO A 171 -1.04 -20.84 16.04
CA PRO A 171 -0.14 -21.81 16.67
C PRO A 171 0.82 -21.14 17.66
N ASN A 172 1.20 -21.85 18.73
CA ASN A 172 2.14 -21.30 19.72
C ASN A 172 3.53 -20.99 19.16
N ASN A 173 3.94 -21.66 18.09
CA ASN A 173 5.20 -21.43 17.39
C ASN A 173 5.10 -20.35 16.30
N PHE A 174 3.93 -19.75 16.09
CA PHE A 174 3.78 -18.62 15.17
C PHE A 174 4.53 -17.41 15.73
N SER A 175 5.51 -16.94 14.98
CA SER A 175 6.48 -15.93 15.38
C SER A 175 6.16 -14.54 14.82
N LEU A 176 6.91 -13.53 15.28
CA LEU A 176 6.85 -12.20 14.66
C LEU A 176 7.25 -12.25 13.18
N ILE A 177 8.21 -13.10 12.84
CA ILE A 177 8.71 -13.26 11.48
C ILE A 177 7.57 -13.75 10.56
N ASP A 178 6.85 -14.79 10.97
CA ASP A 178 5.72 -15.32 10.19
C ASP A 178 4.63 -14.25 9.98
N LEU A 179 4.40 -13.40 10.98
CA LEU A 179 3.44 -12.31 10.87
C LEU A 179 3.89 -11.25 9.87
N ILE A 180 5.16 -10.84 9.93
CA ILE A 180 5.72 -9.84 9.02
C ILE A 180 5.77 -10.35 7.58
N GLU A 181 6.09 -11.62 7.37
CA GLU A 181 6.03 -12.25 6.05
C GLU A 181 4.62 -12.21 5.47
N GLN A 182 3.59 -12.49 6.27
CA GLN A 182 2.20 -12.36 5.83
C GLN A 182 1.85 -10.92 5.44
N CYS A 183 2.41 -9.93 6.13
CA CYS A 183 2.22 -8.51 5.80
C CYS A 183 2.82 -8.19 4.42
N TYR A 184 4.07 -8.59 4.18
CA TYR A 184 4.72 -8.36 2.90
C TYR A 184 4.08 -9.16 1.76
N ASP A 185 3.73 -10.43 1.97
CA ASP A 185 3.06 -11.24 0.95
C ASP A 185 1.72 -10.64 0.54
N SER A 186 0.88 -10.26 1.51
CA SER A 186 -0.40 -9.58 1.26
C SER A 186 -0.20 -8.30 0.43
N PHE A 187 0.79 -7.49 0.80
CA PHE A 187 1.10 -6.23 0.14
C PHE A 187 1.60 -6.41 -1.30
N PHE A 188 2.63 -7.24 -1.52
CA PHE A 188 3.19 -7.46 -2.84
C PHE A 188 2.22 -8.19 -3.76
N LYS A 189 1.38 -9.07 -3.21
CA LYS A 189 0.28 -9.68 -3.95
C LYS A 189 -0.70 -8.64 -4.47
N CYS A 190 -1.14 -7.71 -3.63
CA CYS A 190 -2.04 -6.64 -4.06
C CYS A 190 -1.40 -5.76 -5.14
N TRP A 191 -0.14 -5.38 -4.96
CA TRP A 191 0.59 -4.58 -5.95
C TRP A 191 0.69 -5.31 -7.30
N HIS A 192 0.98 -6.62 -7.28
CA HIS A 192 0.96 -7.46 -8.48
C HIS A 192 -0.44 -7.58 -9.11
N GLU A 193 -1.49 -7.68 -8.30
CA GLU A 193 -2.88 -7.68 -8.80
C GLU A 193 -3.24 -6.35 -9.47
N GLU A 194 -2.68 -5.22 -9.02
CA GLU A 194 -2.86 -3.91 -9.66
C GLU A 194 -2.17 -3.84 -11.03
N TYR A 195 -0.95 -4.39 -11.17
CA TYR A 195 -0.34 -4.58 -12.49
C TYR A 195 -1.26 -5.38 -13.42
N LYS A 196 -1.86 -6.47 -12.91
CA LYS A 196 -2.77 -7.30 -13.71
C LYS A 196 -4.07 -6.57 -14.06
N TYR A 197 -4.59 -5.73 -13.18
CA TYR A 197 -5.77 -4.92 -13.44
C TYR A 197 -5.53 -3.99 -14.63
N TRP A 198 -4.49 -3.15 -14.55
CA TRP A 198 -4.18 -2.20 -15.62
C TRP A 198 -3.77 -2.87 -16.93
N ALA A 199 -3.12 -4.04 -16.85
CA ALA A 199 -2.75 -4.79 -18.03
C ALA A 199 -3.90 -5.57 -18.66
N ASN A 200 -4.90 -6.05 -17.91
CA ASN A 200 -5.89 -7.01 -18.45
C ASN A 200 -7.31 -6.45 -18.55
N ASP A 201 -7.69 -5.48 -17.71
CA ASP A 201 -9.03 -4.93 -17.71
C ASP A 201 -9.21 -3.97 -18.90
N GLU A 202 -9.91 -4.45 -19.92
CA GLU A 202 -10.20 -3.67 -21.13
C GLU A 202 -10.99 -2.38 -20.82
N ASN A 203 -11.88 -2.41 -19.83
CA ASN A 203 -12.66 -1.22 -19.49
C ASN A 203 -11.79 -0.16 -18.82
N ALA A 204 -10.87 -0.57 -17.94
CA ALA A 204 -9.90 0.35 -17.34
C ALA A 204 -9.01 1.01 -18.41
N ILE A 205 -8.54 0.23 -19.39
CA ILE A 205 -7.73 0.74 -20.49
C ILE A 205 -8.52 1.71 -21.37
N ARG A 206 -9.77 1.37 -21.68
CA ARG A 206 -10.66 2.27 -22.45
C ARG A 206 -10.94 3.55 -21.69
N GLU A 207 -11.10 3.48 -20.37
CA GLU A 207 -11.29 4.66 -19.52
C GLU A 207 -10.07 5.58 -19.57
N GLU A 208 -8.84 5.06 -19.54
CA GLU A 208 -7.62 5.86 -19.70
C GLU A 208 -7.41 6.40 -21.13
N LEU A 209 -7.97 5.73 -22.15
CA LEU A 209 -7.94 6.22 -23.54
C LEU A 209 -9.01 7.28 -23.82
N HIS A 210 -10.13 7.21 -23.11
CA HIS A 210 -11.25 8.15 -23.20
C HIS A 210 -11.03 9.39 -22.31
N ASN A 211 -10.54 9.16 -21.09
CA ASN A 211 -10.36 10.15 -20.03
C ASN A 211 -8.90 10.13 -19.55
N ASN A 212 -8.50 11.12 -18.73
CA ASN A 212 -7.19 11.17 -18.07
C ASN A 212 -6.03 11.45 -19.03
N GLN A 213 -5.02 10.58 -19.07
CA GLN A 213 -3.71 10.90 -19.66
C GLN A 213 -3.73 10.97 -21.20
N TYR A 214 -4.76 10.40 -21.83
CA TYR A 214 -4.90 10.35 -23.29
C TYR A 214 -6.15 11.06 -23.82
N GLU A 215 -6.88 11.81 -22.97
CA GLU A 215 -8.14 12.49 -23.33
C GLU A 215 -7.99 13.39 -24.57
N ASP A 216 -6.88 14.11 -24.68
CA ASP A 216 -6.60 15.03 -25.80
C ASP A 216 -5.97 14.34 -27.03
N ARG A 217 -5.79 13.01 -27.01
CA ARG A 217 -5.10 12.28 -28.08
C ARG A 217 -6.03 12.12 -29.29
N LEU A 218 -5.56 12.58 -30.44
CA LEU A 218 -6.26 12.43 -31.71
C LEU A 218 -5.65 11.32 -32.56
N TYR A 219 -6.49 10.70 -33.37
CA TYR A 219 -6.14 9.59 -34.24
C TYR A 219 -6.55 9.87 -35.69
N TYR A 220 -5.84 9.25 -36.62
CA TYR A 220 -6.32 9.05 -37.98
C TYR A 220 -7.37 7.94 -38.01
N GLU A 221 -8.14 7.83 -39.10
CA GLU A 221 -9.17 6.80 -39.30
C GLU A 221 -8.62 5.36 -39.13
N ASP A 222 -7.34 5.14 -39.42
CA ASP A 222 -6.64 3.85 -39.27
C ASP A 222 -6.09 3.61 -37.84
N GLY A 223 -6.40 4.47 -36.88
CA GLY A 223 -5.99 4.34 -35.47
C GLY A 223 -4.54 4.71 -35.19
N LYS A 224 -3.81 5.30 -36.15
CA LYS A 224 -2.51 5.91 -35.87
C LYS A 224 -2.67 7.21 -35.10
N VAL A 225 -1.83 7.41 -34.10
CA VAL A 225 -1.80 8.63 -33.30
C VAL A 225 -1.37 9.81 -34.18
N TYR A 226 -2.10 10.91 -34.09
CA TYR A 226 -1.69 12.18 -34.68
C TYR A 226 -0.64 12.84 -33.78
N ASP A 227 0.53 13.12 -34.33
CA ASP A 227 1.61 13.82 -33.64
C ASP A 227 1.89 15.14 -34.38
N ALA A 228 1.55 16.24 -33.73
CA ALA A 228 1.74 17.59 -34.27
C ALA A 228 3.20 18.01 -34.06
N VAL A 229 4.12 17.40 -34.82
CA VAL A 229 5.51 17.85 -34.88
C VAL A 229 5.63 19.09 -35.75
#